data_AF-A0AAU5J249-F1
#
_entry.id   AF-A0AAU5J249-F1
#
_cell.length_a   1.000
_cell.length_b   1.000
_cell.length_c   1.000
_cell.angle_alpha   90.00
_cell.angle_beta   90.00
_cell.angle_gamma   90.00
#
_symmetry.space_group_name_H-M   'P 1'
#
loop_
_entity.id
_entity.type
_entity.pdbx_description
1 polymer ?
#
loop_
_entity_poly.entity_id
_entity_poly.type
_entity_poly.pdbx_seq_one_letter_code
_entity_poly.pdbx_strand_id
1 'polypeptide(L)'
;MNRRVLGQGFIIAICALAVACSNGKEAAVKTRDSDTVKTDTERTSSRILEILDVKGKVTETGAMTSPCSDYDSEEEVYRQSHPWSIYRASFADMQKGMDRLRVELPKDGWQIAKDGRDGSQLNSPQIIAESKGREFAVDVRLHKASKVGNSPPLLEVTVESACYRSK
;
A
#
# COMPACT_ATOMS: atom_id res chain seq x y z
N MET A 1 19.60 39.11 67.76
CA MET A 1 20.67 39.21 66.74
C MET A 1 20.06 39.04 65.35
N ASN A 2 20.02 40.12 64.57
CA ASN A 2 20.14 40.26 63.10
C ASN A 2 19.95 38.98 62.24
N ARG A 3 19.09 38.92 61.21
CA ARG A 3 19.07 39.77 59.99
C ARG A 3 17.77 39.59 59.15
N ARG A 4 17.54 40.60 58.29
CA ARG A 4 16.46 40.83 57.30
C ARG A 4 16.37 39.81 56.17
N VAL A 5 15.18 39.63 55.57
CA VAL A 5 14.91 39.37 54.13
C VAL A 5 13.49 39.90 53.83
N LEU A 6 13.26 41.11 53.28
CA LEU A 6 13.24 41.56 51.87
C LEU A 6 12.38 40.71 50.92
N GLY A 7 11.32 41.34 50.37
CA GLY A 7 10.39 40.75 49.41
C GLY A 7 10.87 40.79 47.95
N GLN A 8 9.89 40.68 47.04
CA GLN A 8 9.97 40.49 45.57
C GLN A 8 10.03 39.00 45.16
N GLY A 9 9.32 38.51 44.15
CA GLY A 9 8.45 39.15 43.16
C GLY A 9 7.75 38.07 42.34
N PHE A 10 6.58 38.42 41.78
CA PHE A 10 5.88 37.65 40.76
C PHE A 10 6.79 37.48 39.53
N ILE A 11 7.07 36.24 39.12
CA ILE A 11 7.53 35.95 37.76
C ILE A 11 6.60 34.89 37.19
N ILE A 12 5.68 35.35 36.35
CA ILE A 12 4.83 34.52 35.50
C ILE A 12 5.75 33.95 34.42
N ALA A 13 6.12 32.67 34.53
CA ALA A 13 6.80 31.95 33.48
C ALA A 13 5.79 31.66 32.36
N ILE A 14 5.75 32.53 31.35
CA ILE A 14 5.10 32.26 30.07
C ILE A 14 5.95 31.19 29.38
N CYS A 15 5.54 29.93 29.51
CA CYS A 15 6.11 28.82 28.77
C CYS A 15 5.58 28.93 27.34
N ALA A 16 6.34 29.59 26.46
CA ALA A 16 6.12 29.56 25.03
C ALA A 16 6.31 28.10 24.56
N LEU A 17 5.22 27.36 24.45
CA LEU A 17 5.16 26.08 23.77
C LEU A 17 5.31 26.36 22.27
N ALA A 18 6.54 26.48 21.80
CA ALA A 18 6.85 26.22 20.42
C ALA A 18 6.58 24.73 20.17
N VAL A 19 5.38 24.42 19.69
CA VAL A 19 5.08 23.12 19.10
C VAL A 19 5.89 23.05 17.80
N ALA A 20 7.13 22.59 17.93
CA ALA A 20 7.90 22.13 16.78
C ALA A 20 7.23 20.85 16.30
N CYS A 21 6.32 20.97 15.32
CA CYS A 21 5.87 19.83 14.55
C CYS A 21 7.12 19.18 13.94
N SER A 22 7.36 17.93 14.34
CA SER A 22 8.43 17.09 13.83
C SER A 22 8.37 17.07 12.30
N ASN A 23 9.32 17.74 11.64
CA ASN A 23 9.64 17.52 10.24
C ASN A 23 10.17 16.09 10.12
N GLY A 24 9.25 15.13 9.93
CA GLY A 24 9.59 13.81 9.45
C GLY A 24 10.23 13.99 8.08
N LYS A 25 11.54 13.75 8.01
CA LYS A 25 12.28 13.77 6.74
C LYS A 25 11.67 12.73 5.81
N GLU A 26 10.80 13.23 4.94
CA GLU A 26 10.36 12.60 3.70
C GLU A 26 11.59 12.04 2.98
N ALA A 27 11.63 10.74 2.75
CA ALA A 27 12.62 10.20 1.84
C ALA A 27 12.36 10.87 0.48
N ALA A 28 13.30 11.66 -0.03
CA ALA A 28 13.12 12.43 -1.25
C ALA A 28 12.59 11.53 -2.38
N VAL A 29 11.40 11.85 -2.90
CA VAL A 29 10.75 11.12 -4.00
C VAL A 29 11.71 11.05 -5.18
N LYS A 30 11.97 9.83 -5.65
CA LYS A 30 12.90 9.59 -6.76
C LYS A 30 12.29 10.06 -8.07
N THR A 31 13.11 10.68 -8.92
CA THR A 31 12.74 10.94 -10.31
C THR A 31 12.95 9.68 -11.15
N ARG A 32 11.93 9.26 -11.90
CA ARG A 32 11.97 8.04 -12.74
C ARG A 32 11.26 8.28 -14.07
N ASP A 33 11.66 7.51 -15.07
CA ASP A 33 10.98 7.47 -16.37
C ASP A 33 9.65 6.72 -16.23
N SER A 34 8.54 7.35 -16.62
CA SER A 34 7.19 6.81 -16.37
C SER A 34 6.94 5.49 -17.09
N ASP A 35 7.42 5.35 -18.33
CA ASP A 35 7.22 4.13 -19.13
C ASP A 35 8.01 2.94 -18.56
N THR A 36 9.20 3.21 -18.02
CA THR A 36 10.00 2.22 -17.29
C THR A 36 9.27 1.77 -16.03
N VAL A 37 8.73 2.69 -15.22
CA VAL A 37 7.97 2.32 -14.01
C VAL A 37 6.72 1.50 -14.38
N LYS A 38 6.04 1.87 -15.49
CA LYS A 38 4.87 1.13 -15.98
C LYS A 38 5.23 -0.30 -16.34
N THR A 39 6.28 -0.46 -17.14
CA THR A 39 6.79 -1.77 -17.58
C THR A 39 7.22 -2.64 -16.39
N ASP A 40 7.91 -2.05 -15.41
CA ASP A 40 8.34 -2.78 -14.22
C ASP A 40 7.15 -3.19 -13.33
N THR A 41 6.11 -2.36 -13.28
CA THR A 41 4.86 -2.66 -12.56
C THR A 41 4.13 -3.84 -13.22
N GLU A 42 3.97 -3.83 -14.54
CA GLU A 42 3.34 -4.93 -15.29
C GLU A 42 4.13 -6.24 -15.18
N ARG A 43 5.47 -6.15 -15.20
CA ARG A 43 6.34 -7.33 -14.98
C ARG A 43 6.18 -7.89 -13.57
N THR A 44 6.19 -7.02 -12.57
CA THR A 44 6.00 -7.42 -11.16
C THR A 44 4.62 -8.04 -10.95
N SER A 45 3.61 -7.43 -11.54
CA SER A 45 2.22 -7.90 -11.54
C SER A 45 2.07 -9.28 -12.18
N SER A 46 2.74 -9.53 -13.30
CA SER A 46 2.77 -10.85 -13.93
C SER A 46 3.39 -11.93 -13.03
N ARG A 47 4.45 -11.59 -12.27
CA ARG A 47 5.04 -12.52 -11.28
C ARG A 47 4.08 -12.84 -10.14
N ILE A 48 3.26 -11.88 -9.68
CA ILE A 48 2.21 -12.14 -8.68
C ILE A 48 1.18 -13.13 -9.23
N LEU A 49 0.77 -12.98 -10.49
CA LEU A 49 -0.14 -13.91 -11.16
C LEU A 49 0.46 -15.33 -11.25
N GLU A 50 1.76 -15.45 -11.54
CA GLU A 50 2.48 -16.72 -11.56
C GLU A 50 2.51 -17.40 -10.17
N ILE A 51 2.78 -16.65 -9.09
CA ILE A 51 2.77 -17.18 -7.72
C ILE A 51 1.39 -17.69 -7.32
N LEU A 52 0.34 -16.96 -7.68
CA LEU A 52 -1.04 -17.34 -7.39
C LEU A 52 -1.40 -18.68 -8.04
N ASP A 53 -0.96 -18.92 -9.28
CA ASP A 53 -1.19 -20.15 -10.05
C ASP A 53 -2.65 -20.65 -9.98
N VAL A 54 -3.59 -19.72 -10.06
CA VAL A 54 -5.03 -20.02 -10.06
C VAL A 54 -5.50 -20.15 -11.51
N LYS A 55 -6.09 -21.31 -11.86
CA LYS A 55 -6.69 -21.49 -13.18
C LYS A 55 -8.07 -20.83 -13.22
N GLY A 56 -8.15 -19.68 -13.89
CA GLY A 56 -9.37 -18.90 -14.08
C GLY A 56 -9.22 -17.93 -15.25
N LYS A 57 -10.22 -17.06 -15.45
CA LYS A 57 -10.09 -15.92 -16.36
C LYS A 57 -9.44 -14.76 -15.63
N VAL A 58 -8.51 -14.08 -16.30
CA VAL A 58 -7.86 -12.87 -15.79
C VAL A 58 -8.44 -11.67 -16.55
N THR A 59 -8.67 -10.56 -15.87
CA THR A 59 -9.01 -9.29 -16.54
C THR A 59 -7.75 -8.69 -17.17
N GLU A 60 -7.81 -8.35 -18.46
CA GLU A 60 -6.68 -7.79 -19.19
C GLU A 60 -6.73 -6.25 -19.13
N THR A 61 -6.16 -5.70 -18.06
CA THR A 61 -5.91 -4.26 -17.91
C THR A 61 -4.42 -3.99 -18.05
N GLY A 62 -4.04 -2.79 -18.49
CA GLY A 62 -2.65 -2.31 -18.40
C GLY A 62 -2.41 -1.56 -17.09
N ALA A 63 -1.14 -1.34 -16.75
CA ALA A 63 -0.81 -0.43 -15.65
C ALA A 63 -1.18 1.02 -16.03
N MET A 64 -1.68 1.75 -15.04
CA MET A 64 -2.17 3.12 -15.19
C MET A 64 -1.42 4.05 -14.23
N THR A 65 -1.13 5.26 -14.69
CA THR A 65 -0.59 6.32 -13.84
C THR A 65 -1.70 6.86 -12.93
N SER A 66 -1.41 7.05 -11.64
CA SER A 66 -2.30 7.67 -10.66
C SER A 66 -1.52 8.61 -9.74
N PRO A 67 -2.10 9.74 -9.30
CA PRO A 67 -1.45 10.62 -8.33
C PRO A 67 -1.26 9.90 -7.00
N CYS A 68 -0.19 10.22 -6.27
CA CYS A 68 0.00 9.72 -4.92
C CYS A 68 -0.81 10.55 -3.91
N SER A 69 -1.60 9.87 -3.07
CA SER A 69 -2.49 10.49 -2.08
C SER A 69 -1.78 11.31 -1.00
N ASP A 70 -0.51 11.02 -0.75
CA ASP A 70 0.25 11.59 0.36
C ASP A 70 0.94 12.92 -0.02
N TYR A 71 0.72 13.39 -1.26
CA TYR A 71 1.33 14.58 -1.85
C TYR A 71 0.23 15.51 -2.37
N ASP A 72 0.50 16.81 -2.34
CA ASP A 72 -0.40 17.76 -2.98
C ASP A 72 -0.39 17.55 -4.51
N SER A 73 -1.54 17.77 -5.16
CA SER A 73 -1.66 17.54 -6.61
C SER A 73 -0.71 18.43 -7.44
N GLU A 74 -0.28 19.56 -6.89
CA GLU A 74 0.68 20.48 -7.51
C GLU A 74 2.12 19.94 -7.50
N GLU A 75 2.42 18.91 -6.68
CA GLU A 75 3.77 18.33 -6.59
C GLU A 75 4.09 17.34 -7.70
N GLU A 76 3.09 16.98 -8.52
CA GLU A 76 3.22 16.08 -9.68
C GLU A 76 3.92 14.75 -9.33
N VAL A 77 3.55 14.17 -8.18
CA VAL A 77 4.04 12.87 -7.72
C VAL A 77 3.02 11.78 -8.07
N TYR A 78 3.49 10.77 -8.80
CA TYR A 78 2.65 9.71 -9.35
C TYR A 78 3.11 8.32 -8.90
N ARG A 79 2.24 7.33 -9.06
CA ARG A 79 2.55 5.90 -9.02
C ARG A 79 1.97 5.22 -10.24
N GLN A 80 2.53 4.06 -10.59
CA GLN A 80 1.87 3.13 -11.49
C GLN A 80 1.05 2.16 -10.66
N SER A 81 -0.20 1.91 -11.06
CA SER A 81 -1.11 0.98 -10.43
C SER A 81 -1.66 0.02 -11.48
N HIS A 82 -1.62 -1.28 -11.20
CA HIS A 82 -2.06 -2.33 -12.11
C HIS A 82 -3.11 -3.22 -11.43
N PRO A 83 -4.38 -2.77 -11.39
CA PRO A 83 -5.48 -3.55 -10.85
C PRO A 83 -5.99 -4.57 -11.86
N TRP A 84 -6.18 -5.81 -11.43
CA TRP A 84 -6.80 -6.89 -12.20
C TRP A 84 -7.47 -7.90 -11.27
N SER A 85 -8.16 -8.88 -11.84
CA SER A 85 -8.83 -9.93 -11.06
C SER A 85 -8.80 -11.29 -11.75
N ILE A 86 -8.82 -12.35 -10.94
CA ILE A 86 -9.10 -13.72 -11.38
C ILE A 86 -10.56 -14.05 -11.06
N TYR A 87 -11.30 -14.51 -12.06
CA TYR A 87 -12.71 -14.88 -11.93
C TYR A 87 -13.00 -16.18 -12.68
N ARG A 88 -14.19 -16.76 -12.47
CA ARG A 88 -14.55 -18.11 -12.96
C ARG A 88 -13.61 -19.24 -12.49
N ALA A 89 -12.88 -19.03 -11.41
CA ALA A 89 -12.22 -20.07 -10.65
C ALA A 89 -13.10 -20.46 -9.45
N SER A 90 -12.87 -21.65 -8.88
CA SER A 90 -13.54 -22.00 -7.63
C SER A 90 -13.02 -21.13 -6.48
N PHE A 91 -13.86 -20.81 -5.50
CA PHE A 91 -13.42 -20.06 -4.32
C PHE A 91 -12.30 -20.79 -3.57
N ALA A 92 -12.35 -22.12 -3.52
CA ALA A 92 -11.33 -22.94 -2.89
C ALA A 92 -9.98 -22.83 -3.61
N ASP A 93 -9.95 -22.77 -4.94
CA ASP A 93 -8.69 -22.62 -5.68
C ASP A 93 -8.13 -21.20 -5.57
N MET A 94 -8.98 -20.17 -5.53
CA MET A 94 -8.54 -18.80 -5.22
C MET A 94 -7.97 -18.70 -3.80
N GLN A 95 -8.56 -19.40 -2.83
CA GLN A 95 -8.04 -19.50 -1.47
C GLN A 95 -6.66 -20.19 -1.43
N LYS A 96 -6.45 -21.27 -2.19
CA LYS A 96 -5.12 -21.89 -2.33
C LYS A 96 -4.12 -20.92 -2.96
N GLY A 97 -4.53 -20.08 -3.90
CA GLY A 97 -3.68 -19.00 -4.43
C GLY A 97 -3.21 -18.05 -3.34
N MET A 98 -4.11 -17.60 -2.45
CA MET A 98 -3.74 -16.80 -1.28
C MET A 98 -2.74 -17.52 -0.36
N ASP A 99 -2.90 -18.83 -0.17
CA ASP A 99 -1.98 -19.63 0.65
C ASP A 99 -0.58 -19.72 0.02
N ARG A 100 -0.48 -19.78 -1.32
CA ARG A 100 0.81 -19.72 -2.02
C ARG A 100 1.50 -18.37 -1.82
N LEU A 101 0.76 -17.25 -1.86
CA LEU A 101 1.34 -15.94 -1.58
C LEU A 101 2.02 -15.89 -0.22
N ARG A 102 1.40 -16.47 0.82
CA ARG A 102 1.98 -16.53 2.18
C ARG A 102 3.34 -17.22 2.23
N VAL A 103 3.55 -18.20 1.35
CA VAL A 103 4.74 -19.04 1.34
C VAL A 103 5.80 -18.49 0.38
N GLU A 104 5.41 -18.09 -0.81
CA GLU A 104 6.34 -17.73 -1.89
C GLU A 104 6.77 -16.26 -1.84
N LEU A 105 5.90 -15.33 -1.42
CA LEU A 105 6.28 -13.91 -1.32
C LEU A 105 7.52 -13.70 -0.43
N PRO A 106 7.59 -14.26 0.80
CA PRO A 106 8.78 -14.11 1.64
C PRO A 106 10.06 -14.72 1.05
N LYS A 107 9.94 -15.83 0.31
CA LYS A 107 11.09 -16.46 -0.38
C LYS A 107 11.64 -15.56 -1.48
N ASP A 108 10.76 -14.80 -2.14
CA ASP A 108 11.09 -13.82 -3.19
C ASP A 108 11.49 -12.44 -2.63
N GLY A 109 11.68 -12.33 -1.31
CA GLY A 109 12.13 -11.10 -0.65
C GLY A 109 11.04 -10.06 -0.40
N TRP A 110 9.77 -10.44 -0.50
CA TRP A 110 8.66 -9.60 -0.08
C TRP A 110 8.39 -9.73 1.41
N GLN A 111 7.97 -8.63 2.04
CA GLN A 111 7.50 -8.62 3.41
C GLN A 111 5.97 -8.52 3.43
N ILE A 112 5.31 -9.47 4.10
CA ILE A 112 3.87 -9.37 4.33
C ILE A 112 3.63 -8.32 5.43
N ALA A 113 3.08 -7.19 5.04
CA ALA A 113 2.72 -6.09 5.94
C ALA A 113 1.36 -6.32 6.62
N LYS A 114 0.45 -7.04 5.94
CA LYS A 114 -0.85 -7.43 6.48
C LYS A 114 -1.27 -8.80 5.95
N ASP A 115 -1.78 -9.64 6.83
CA ASP A 115 -2.53 -10.84 6.49
C ASP A 115 -3.74 -10.93 7.42
N GLY A 116 -4.93 -10.72 6.89
CA GLY A 116 -6.13 -10.61 7.72
C GLY A 116 -7.36 -10.27 6.92
N ARG A 117 -8.25 -9.46 7.50
CA ARG A 117 -9.44 -8.97 6.80
C ARG A 117 -9.28 -7.51 6.38
N ASP A 118 -9.95 -7.13 5.31
CA ASP A 118 -9.93 -5.76 4.77
C ASP A 118 -10.69 -4.73 5.63
N GLY A 119 -11.57 -5.19 6.55
CA GLY A 119 -12.40 -4.31 7.39
C GLY A 119 -13.57 -3.65 6.64
N SER A 120 -13.82 -4.05 5.39
CA SER A 120 -14.99 -3.61 4.62
C SER A 120 -16.25 -4.31 5.12
N GLN A 121 -17.43 -3.91 4.62
CA GLN A 121 -18.69 -4.57 4.95
C GLN A 121 -18.67 -6.07 4.57
N LEU A 122 -17.99 -6.43 3.47
CA LEU A 122 -17.82 -7.82 3.05
C LEU A 122 -16.73 -8.55 3.83
N ASN A 123 -15.86 -7.79 4.51
CA ASN A 123 -14.80 -8.27 5.39
C ASN A 123 -13.95 -9.37 4.73
N SER A 124 -13.51 -9.11 3.50
CA SER A 124 -12.81 -10.07 2.66
C SER A 124 -11.42 -10.39 3.22
N PRO A 125 -10.93 -11.65 3.10
CA PRO A 125 -9.52 -11.96 3.31
C PRO A 125 -8.64 -11.08 2.44
N GLN A 126 -7.57 -10.53 3.02
CA GLN A 126 -6.65 -9.60 2.39
C GLN A 126 -5.21 -9.92 2.77
N ILE A 127 -4.31 -9.87 1.79
CA ILE A 127 -2.86 -9.86 2.00
C ILE A 127 -2.32 -8.55 1.40
N ILE A 128 -1.54 -7.82 2.18
CA ILE A 128 -0.73 -6.69 1.71
C ILE A 128 0.73 -7.05 1.91
N ALA A 129 1.54 -6.90 0.86
CA ALA A 129 2.97 -7.14 0.94
C ALA A 129 3.76 -6.07 0.19
N GLU A 130 4.98 -5.82 0.64
CA GLU A 130 5.93 -4.88 0.04
C GLU A 130 7.16 -5.62 -0.45
N SER A 131 7.67 -5.26 -1.63
CA SER A 131 8.88 -5.87 -2.17
C SER A 131 10.12 -5.41 -1.41
N LYS A 132 11.23 -6.14 -1.57
CA LYS A 132 12.52 -5.71 -1.02
C LYS A 132 12.86 -4.30 -1.52
N GLY A 133 13.16 -3.40 -0.58
CA GLY A 133 13.43 -1.99 -0.90
C GLY A 133 12.17 -1.14 -1.12
N ARG A 134 10.98 -1.73 -0.97
CA ARG A 134 9.66 -1.08 -1.05
C ARG A 134 9.44 -0.34 -2.37
N GLU A 135 9.96 -0.90 -3.45
CA GLU A 135 9.76 -0.34 -4.80
C GLU A 135 8.38 -0.69 -5.36
N PHE A 136 7.77 -1.76 -4.83
CA PHE A 136 6.43 -2.21 -5.18
C PHE A 136 5.66 -2.65 -3.93
N ALA A 137 4.35 -2.49 -3.99
CA ALA A 137 3.41 -3.06 -3.05
C ALA A 137 2.38 -3.89 -3.82
N VAL A 138 1.83 -4.92 -3.17
CA VAL A 138 0.70 -5.70 -3.69
C VAL A 138 -0.39 -5.75 -2.63
N ASP A 139 -1.62 -5.55 -3.06
CA ASP A 139 -2.85 -5.74 -2.29
C ASP A 139 -3.69 -6.82 -2.98
N VAL A 140 -3.94 -7.93 -2.29
CA VAL A 140 -4.73 -9.05 -2.80
C VAL A 140 -5.93 -9.27 -1.90
N ARG A 141 -7.13 -9.24 -2.49
CA ARG A 141 -8.40 -9.46 -1.78
C ARG A 141 -9.17 -10.63 -2.38
N LEU A 142 -9.68 -11.51 -1.51
CA LEU A 142 -10.55 -12.61 -1.91
C LEU A 142 -12.02 -12.26 -1.64
N HIS A 143 -12.78 -12.00 -2.69
CA HIS A 143 -14.20 -11.67 -2.59
C HIS A 143 -15.06 -12.92 -2.71
N LYS A 144 -15.99 -13.06 -1.75
CA LYS A 144 -17.07 -14.04 -1.86
C LYS A 144 -18.12 -13.56 -2.85
N ALA A 145 -18.90 -14.51 -3.37
CA ALA A 145 -20.09 -14.17 -4.12
C ALA A 145 -21.02 -13.29 -3.26
N SER A 146 -21.57 -12.25 -3.87
CA SER A 146 -22.53 -11.35 -3.24
C SER A 146 -23.86 -11.40 -4.00
N LYS A 147 -24.96 -11.54 -3.26
CA LYS A 147 -26.31 -11.36 -3.81
C LYS A 147 -26.60 -9.88 -4.11
N VAL A 148 -25.99 -8.99 -3.33
CA VAL A 148 -26.05 -7.54 -3.58
C VAL A 148 -25.19 -7.25 -4.80
N GLY A 149 -25.80 -6.71 -5.86
CA GLY A 149 -25.10 -6.43 -7.13
C GLY A 149 -24.79 -7.64 -8.01
N ASN A 150 -25.24 -8.85 -7.64
CA ASN A 150 -25.02 -10.10 -8.38
C ASN A 150 -23.54 -10.36 -8.74
N SER A 151 -22.63 -10.05 -7.81
CA SER A 151 -21.19 -10.15 -8.05
C SER A 151 -20.69 -11.58 -7.80
N PRO A 152 -20.04 -12.22 -8.79
CA PRO A 152 -19.44 -13.54 -8.60
C PRO A 152 -18.22 -13.45 -7.65
N PRO A 153 -17.76 -14.60 -7.10
CA PRO A 153 -16.50 -14.60 -6.35
C PRO A 153 -15.34 -14.28 -7.30
N LEU A 154 -14.38 -13.52 -6.81
CA LEU A 154 -13.17 -13.16 -7.54
C LEU A 154 -12.01 -12.94 -6.58
N LEU A 155 -10.81 -13.03 -7.13
CA LEU A 155 -9.58 -12.63 -6.47
C LEU A 155 -9.13 -11.32 -7.11
N GLU A 156 -9.21 -10.22 -6.36
CA GLU A 156 -8.76 -8.89 -6.79
C GLU A 156 -7.28 -8.73 -6.43
N VAL A 157 -6.50 -8.18 -7.35
CA VAL A 157 -5.08 -7.89 -7.16
C VAL A 157 -4.79 -6.50 -7.68
N THR A 158 -4.10 -5.70 -6.87
CA THR A 158 -3.52 -4.43 -7.30
C THR A 158 -2.04 -4.43 -6.97
N VAL A 159 -1.20 -4.27 -7.99
CA VAL A 159 0.24 -4.02 -7.81
C VAL A 159 0.52 -2.55 -8.05
N GLU A 160 1.22 -1.92 -7.12
CA GLU A 160 1.57 -0.50 -7.21
C GLU A 160 3.08 -0.31 -7.13
N SER A 161 3.61 0.66 -7.87
CA SER A 161 4.96 1.15 -7.68
C SER A 161 5.03 2.10 -6.47
N ALA A 162 6.24 2.28 -5.93
CA ALA A 162 6.54 3.45 -5.12
C ALA A 162 6.25 4.75 -5.90
N CYS A 163 5.90 5.81 -5.16
CA CYS A 163 5.73 7.15 -5.71
C CYS A 163 7.02 7.67 -6.36
N TYR A 164 6.87 8.36 -7.50
CA TYR A 164 7.96 8.94 -8.26
C TYR A 164 7.54 10.26 -8.90
N ARG A 165 8.54 11.11 -9.20
CA ARG A 165 8.36 12.25 -10.12
C ARG A 165 8.76 11.80 -11.52
N SER A 166 7.95 12.11 -12.52
CA SER A 166 8.33 11.80 -13.91
C SER A 166 9.47 12.72 -14.34
N LYS A 167 10.39 12.19 -15.13
CA LYS A 167 11.31 12.98 -15.98
C LYS A 167 10.89 12.87 -17.45
#